data_AF-A0A931RF15-F1
#
_entry.id   AF-A0A931RF15-F1
#
_cell.length_a   1.000
_cell.length_b   1.000
_cell.length_c   1.000
_cell.angle_alpha   90.00
_cell.angle_beta   90.00
_cell.angle_gamma   90.00
#
_symmetry.space_group_name_H-M   'P 1'
#
loop_
_entity.id
_entity.type
_entity.pdbx_description
1 polymer ?
#
loop_
_entity_poly.entity_id
_entity_poly.type
_entity_poly.pdbx_seq_one_letter_code
_entity_poly.pdbx_strand_id
1 'polypeptide(L)' 'MEKKYLTIRQAAKIIGVSELTLRNWDKSRKFVASRHPMNNYRIYTLDQVENLMKKLGLGKPTKKLVIKVLED' A
#
# COMPACT_ATOMS: atom_id res chain seq x y z
N MET A 1 -0.58 -1.95 -18.79
CA MET A 1 0.19 -1.48 -17.63
C MET A 1 0.14 -2.59 -16.59
N GLU A 2 1.24 -3.31 -16.38
CA GLU A 2 1.28 -4.43 -15.43
C GLU A 2 0.89 -3.94 -14.03
N LYS A 3 -0.05 -4.66 -13.37
CA LYS A 3 -0.38 -4.41 -11.97
C LYS A 3 0.82 -4.80 -11.11
N LYS A 4 1.69 -3.83 -10.85
CA LYS A 4 2.75 -4.00 -9.84
C LYS A 4 2.09 -4.06 -8.46
N TYR A 5 2.30 -5.18 -7.77
CA TYR A 5 1.91 -5.34 -6.39
C TYR A 5 2.93 -4.62 -5.49
N LEU A 6 2.42 -3.96 -4.46
CA LEU A 6 3.19 -3.30 -3.42
C LEU A 6 3.25 -4.18 -2.20
N THR A 7 4.44 -4.32 -1.63
CA THR A 7 4.59 -4.88 -0.29
C THR A 7 4.01 -3.93 0.75
N ILE A 8 3.77 -4.41 1.98
CA ILE A 8 3.36 -3.56 3.09
C ILE A 8 4.32 -2.40 3.35
N ARG A 9 5.63 -2.64 3.20
CA ARG A 9 6.67 -1.61 3.37
C ARG A 9 6.53 -0.50 2.34
N GLN A 10 6.34 -0.87 1.08
CA GLN A 10 6.15 0.09 -0.01
C GLN A 10 4.85 0.88 0.14
N ALA A 11 3.74 0.21 0.46
CA ALA A 11 2.47 0.86 0.72
C ALA A 11 2.57 1.85 1.90
N ALA A 12 3.26 1.47 2.99
CA ALA A 12 3.47 2.31 4.16
C ALA A 12 4.25 3.59 3.80
N LYS A 13 5.34 3.47 3.02
CA LYS A 13 6.11 4.61 2.50
C LYS A 13 5.25 5.56 1.65
N ILE A 14 4.39 5.02 0.79
CA ILE A 14 3.53 5.83 -0.11
C ILE A 14 2.46 6.58 0.68
N ILE A 15 1.83 5.92 1.65
CA ILE A 15 0.76 6.52 2.48
C ILE A 15 1.35 7.50 3.50
N GLY A 16 2.61 7.32 3.90
CA GLY A 16 3.27 8.13 4.94
C GLY A 16 2.96 7.64 6.35
N VAL A 17 2.80 6.32 6.55
CA VAL A 17 2.52 5.70 7.84
C VAL A 17 3.51 4.56 8.13
N SER A 18 3.51 4.02 9.34
CA SER A 18 4.33 2.85 9.67
C SER A 18 3.73 1.56 9.10
N GLU A 19 4.56 0.54 8.87
CA GLU A 19 4.08 -0.81 8.53
C GLU A 19 3.14 -1.38 9.59
N LEU A 20 3.41 -1.10 10.87
CA LEU A 20 2.58 -1.52 11.99
C LEU A 20 1.16 -0.94 11.88
N THR A 21 1.04 0.33 11.47
CA THR A 21 -0.26 0.97 11.21
C THR A 21 -1.05 0.21 10.16
N LEU A 22 -0.42 -0.19 9.04
CA LEU A 22 -1.08 -0.98 8.00
C LEU A 22 -1.45 -2.39 8.50
N ARG A 23 -0.61 -3.05 9.30
CA ARG A 23 -0.94 -4.36 9.92
C ARG A 23 -2.16 -4.24 10.83
N ASN A 24 -2.26 -3.15 11.59
CA ASN A 24 -3.39 -2.89 12.47
C ASN A 24 -4.68 -2.58 11.69
N TRP A 25 -4.58 -1.84 10.59
CA TRP A 25 -5.73 -1.58 9.71
C TRP A 25 -6.22 -2.82 8.99
N ASP A 26 -5.32 -3.71 8.57
CA ASP A 26 -5.65 -5.01 8.02
C ASP A 26 -6.34 -5.90 9.08
N LYS A 27 -5.77 -5.99 10.29
CA LYS A 27 -6.37 -6.74 11.42
C LYS A 27 -7.76 -6.22 11.81
N SER A 28 -7.96 -4.90 11.79
CA SER A 28 -9.24 -4.25 12.10
C SER A 28 -10.20 -4.17 10.91
N ARG A 29 -9.86 -4.78 9.77
CA ARG A 29 -10.64 -4.77 8.52
C ARG A 29 -10.92 -3.37 7.94
N LYS A 30 -10.15 -2.35 8.34
CA LYS A 30 -10.23 -0.99 7.80
C LYS A 30 -9.51 -0.85 6.45
N PHE A 31 -8.44 -1.61 6.25
CA PHE A 31 -7.70 -1.68 4.99
C PHE A 31 -7.13 -3.10 4.82
N VAL A 32 -7.94 -3.97 4.20
CA VAL A 32 -7.62 -5.40 4.08
C VAL A 32 -6.62 -5.60 2.95
N ALA A 33 -5.49 -6.24 3.25
CA ALA A 33 -4.49 -6.58 2.24
C ALA A 33 -4.89 -7.85 1.50
N SER A 34 -4.56 -7.91 0.21
CA SER A 34 -4.51 -9.19 -0.50
C SER A 34 -3.33 -10.00 0.05
N ARG A 35 -3.39 -11.32 -0.12
CA ARG A 35 -2.36 -12.24 0.37
C ARG A 35 -1.67 -12.91 -0.80
N HIS A 36 -0.34 -12.92 -0.76
CA HIS A 36 0.44 -13.64 -1.77
C HIS A 36 0.24 -15.16 -1.58
N PRO A 37 -0.08 -15.92 -2.65
CA PRO A 37 -0.50 -17.31 -2.51
C PRO A 37 0.57 -18.24 -1.93
N MET A 38 1.86 -17.95 -2.17
CA MET A 38 2.96 -18.83 -1.76
C MET A 38 3.45 -18.62 -0.32
N ASN A 39 3.30 -17.43 0.24
CA ASN A 39 3.91 -17.07 1.54
C ASN A 39 2.99 -16.22 2.44
N ASN A 40 1.76 -15.99 2.02
CA ASN A 40 0.73 -15.24 2.75
C ASN A 40 1.16 -13.82 3.15
N TYR A 41 2.13 -13.24 2.43
CA TYR A 41 2.53 -11.86 2.68
C TYR A 41 1.45 -10.88 2.23
N ARG A 42 1.39 -9.76 2.96
CA ARG A 42 0.45 -8.68 2.67
C ARG A 42 0.91 -7.93 1.44
N ILE A 43 0.07 -7.94 0.42
CA ILE A 43 0.27 -7.21 -0.82
C ILE A 43 -0.90 -6.28 -1.09
N TYR A 44 -0.58 -5.14 -1.68
CA TYR A 44 -1.53 -4.10 -2.03
C TYR A 44 -1.37 -3.72 -3.49
N THR A 45 -2.44 -3.29 -4.13
CA THR A 45 -2.32 -2.63 -5.44
C THR A 45 -2.13 -1.14 -5.26
N LEU A 46 -1.49 -0.47 -6.23
CA LEU A 46 -1.40 0.98 -6.23
C LEU A 46 -2.80 1.63 -6.15
N ASP A 47 -3.78 1.10 -6.88
CA ASP A 47 -5.16 1.57 -6.85
C ASP A 47 -5.79 1.47 -5.45
N GLN A 48 -5.54 0.39 -4.71
CA GLN A 48 -6.02 0.25 -3.32
C GLN A 48 -5.41 1.33 -2.43
N VAL A 49 -4.11 1.60 -2.58
CA VAL A 49 -3.41 2.62 -1.81
C VAL A 49 -3.93 4.02 -2.16
N GLU A 50 -4.05 4.36 -3.44
CA GLU A 50 -4.57 5.65 -3.89
C GLU A 50 -6.02 5.88 -3.43
N ASN A 51 -6.85 4.85 -3.51
CA ASN A 51 -8.24 4.92 -3.04
C ASN A 51 -8.31 5.14 -1.52
N LEU A 52 -7.44 4.49 -0.75
CA LEU A 52 -7.35 4.74 0.69
C LEU A 52 -6.91 6.17 0.97
N MET A 53 -5.86 6.66 0.30
CA MET A 53 -5.38 8.03 0.46
C MET A 53 -6.50 9.04 0.16
N LYS A 54 -7.26 8.84 -0.92
CA LYS A 54 -8.44 9.66 -1.25
C LYS A 54 -9.48 9.65 -0.13
N LYS A 55 -9.79 8.48 0.45
CA LYS A 55 -10.74 8.36 1.58
C LYS A 55 -10.26 9.07 2.84
N LEU A 56 -8.94 9.14 3.05
CA LEU A 56 -8.31 9.84 4.18
C LEU A 56 -8.15 11.35 3.92
N GLY A 57 -8.55 11.88 2.75
CA GLY A 57 -8.33 13.27 2.38
C GLY A 57 -6.87 13.60 2.06
N LEU A 58 -6.03 12.57 1.85
CA LEU A 58 -4.64 12.74 1.43
C LEU A 58 -4.56 12.97 -0.08
N GLY A 59 -3.64 13.84 -0.50
CA GLY A 59 -3.32 14.03 -1.92
C GLY A 59 -2.76 12.75 -2.56
N LYS A 60 -2.86 12.64 -3.88
CA LYS A 60 -2.24 11.52 -4.61
C LYS A 60 -0.71 11.52 -4.42
N PRO A 61 -0.07 10.35 -4.34
CA PRO A 61 1.38 10.29 -4.27
C PRO A 61 2.00 10.81 -5.58
N THR A 62 3.13 11.49 -5.47
CA THR A 62 3.84 11.98 -6.66
C THR A 62 4.41 10.81 -7.46
N LYS A 63 4.38 10.90 -8.80
CA LYS A 63 4.96 9.85 -9.67
C LYS A 63 6.42 9.54 -9.31
N LYS A 64 7.20 10.58 -8.98
CA LYS A 64 8.60 10.43 -8.54
C LYS A 64 8.73 9.58 -7.28
N LEU A 65 7.85 9.77 -6.29
CA LEU A 65 7.84 8.96 -5.07
C LEU A 65 7.47 7.51 -5.37
N VAL A 66 6.43 7.29 -6.18
CA VAL A 66 5.98 5.94 -6.54
C VAL A 66 7.08 5.17 -7.25
N ILE A 67 7.76 5.79 -8.22
CA ILE A 67 8.88 5.18 -8.95
C ILE A 67 10.01 4.81 -7.99
N LYS A 68 10.44 5.75 -7.13
CA LYS A 68 11.48 5.50 -6.12
C LYS A 68 11.12 4.32 -5.20
N VAL A 69 9.88 4.21 -4.77
CA VAL A 69 9.42 3.13 -3.88
C VAL A 69 9.35 1.77 -4.60
N LEU A 70 9.12 1.77 -5.91
CA LEU A 70 9.06 0.54 -6.72
C LEU A 70 10.45 0.02 -7.14
N GLU A 71 11.45 0.89 -7.16
CA GLU A 71 12.85 0.58 -7.49
C GLU A 71 13.67 0.20 -6.24
N ASP A 72 13.22 0.60 -5.05
CA ASP A 72 13.70 0.17 -3.72
C ASP A 72 13.30 -1.29 -3.39
#